data_AF-A0A2V8NLR1-F1
#
_entry.id   AF-A0A2V8NLR1-F1
#
_cell.length_a   1.000
_cell.length_b   1.000
_cell.length_c   1.000
_cell.angle_alpha   90.00
_cell.angle_beta   90.00
_cell.angle_gamma   90.00
#
_symmetry.space_group_name_H-M   'P 1'
#
loop_
_entity.id
_entity.type
_entity.pdbx_description
1 polymer ?
#
loop_
_entity_poly.entity_id
_entity_poly.type
_entity_poly.pdbx_seq_one_letter_code
_entity_poly.pdbx_strand_id
1 'polypeptide(L)'
;MMKRLSMIAIVLALFAALTIQASTKEMTIRGHLAQTVEAGGWLVIVDTDEKTTKYLLLNARRFQNKSWFRVGATVEVTGEPKPDAVTIYQEGIPFEARMMRAIEGKR
;
A
#
# COMPACT_ATOMS: atom_id res chain seq x y z
N MET A 1 -37.38 -27.05 22.61
CA MET A 1 -36.66 -27.01 21.31
C MET A 1 -36.34 -25.59 20.84
N MET A 2 -37.22 -24.59 21.03
CA MET A 2 -37.04 -23.23 20.50
C MET A 2 -35.82 -22.46 21.06
N LYS A 3 -35.43 -22.66 22.33
CA LYS A 3 -34.26 -21.98 22.94
C LYS A 3 -32.91 -22.37 22.29
N ARG A 4 -32.80 -23.61 21.79
CA ARG A 4 -31.58 -24.10 21.12
C ARG A 4 -31.43 -23.52 19.72
N LEU A 5 -32.55 -23.32 19.01
CA LEU A 5 -32.59 -22.69 17.70
C LEU A 5 -32.19 -21.20 17.76
N SER A 6 -32.66 -20.46 18.77
CA SER A 6 -32.24 -19.06 18.97
C SER A 6 -30.74 -18.93 19.29
N MET A 7 -30.16 -19.86 20.05
CA MET A 7 -28.74 -19.82 20.39
C MET A 7 -27.85 -20.06 19.16
N ILE A 8 -28.25 -20.99 18.28
CA ILE A 8 -27.53 -21.27 17.02
C ILE A 8 -27.59 -20.06 16.08
N ALA A 9 -28.74 -19.39 15.99
CA ALA A 9 -28.89 -18.20 15.15
C ALA A 9 -27.98 -17.04 15.58
N ILE A 10 -27.80 -16.84 16.89
CA ILE A 10 -26.92 -15.79 17.43
C ILE A 10 -25.45 -16.12 17.13
N VAL A 11 -25.03 -17.37 17.31
CA VAL A 11 -23.66 -17.80 17.01
C VAL A 11 -23.37 -17.65 15.51
N LEU A 12 -24.32 -18.03 14.64
CA LEU A 12 -24.17 -17.86 13.19
C LEU A 12 -24.03 -16.39 12.78
N ALA A 13 -24.79 -15.48 13.43
CA ALA A 13 -24.70 -14.05 13.19
C ALA A 13 -23.34 -13.45 13.62
N LEU A 14 -22.76 -13.94 14.72
CA LEU A 14 -21.42 -13.54 15.15
C LEU A 14 -20.32 -13.99 14.19
N PHE A 15 -20.43 -15.17 13.58
CA PHE A 15 -19.48 -15.63 12.56
C PHE A 15 -19.57 -14.85 11.25
N ALA A 16 -20.76 -14.37 10.87
CA ALA A 16 -20.93 -13.55 9.67
C ALA A 16 -20.31 -12.14 9.79
N ALA A 17 -20.18 -11.60 11.00
CA ALA A 17 -19.53 -10.31 11.23
C ALA A 17 -17.99 -10.35 11.08
N LEU A 18 -17.39 -11.54 11.14
CA LEU A 18 -15.93 -11.74 11.03
C LEU A 18 -15.40 -11.77 9.59
N THR A 19 -16.28 -11.75 8.57
CA THR A 19 -15.87 -11.85 7.16
C THR A 19 -15.79 -10.52 6.43
N ILE A 20 -15.62 -9.40 7.13
CA ILE A 20 -15.23 -8.13 6.47
C ILE A 20 -13.77 -8.28 6.04
N GLN A 21 -13.57 -8.99 4.93
CA GLN A 21 -12.31 -8.99 4.20
C GLN A 21 -12.08 -7.55 3.76
N ALA A 22 -11.02 -6.93 4.28
CA ALA A 22 -10.55 -5.66 3.80
C ALA A 22 -10.08 -5.86 2.35
N SER A 23 -11.01 -5.69 1.40
CA SER A 23 -10.68 -5.63 -0.02
C SER A 23 -9.71 -4.48 -0.19
N THR A 24 -8.45 -4.80 -0.48
CA THR A 24 -7.43 -3.79 -0.59
C THR A 24 -7.63 -3.05 -1.91
N LYS A 25 -8.31 -1.91 -1.82
CA LYS A 25 -8.77 -1.13 -2.97
C LYS A 25 -7.59 -0.47 -3.67
N GLU A 26 -7.59 -0.51 -5.00
CA GLU A 26 -6.68 0.28 -5.85
C GLU A 26 -6.78 1.77 -5.46
N MET A 27 -5.62 2.41 -5.30
CA MET A 27 -5.50 3.81 -4.92
C MET A 27 -4.40 4.51 -5.72
N THR A 28 -4.52 5.83 -5.82
CA THR A 28 -3.50 6.69 -6.41
C THR A 28 -2.84 7.52 -5.32
N ILE A 29 -1.52 7.44 -5.23
CA ILE A 29 -0.69 8.21 -4.31
C ILE A 29 0.22 9.16 -5.08
N ARG A 30 0.54 10.31 -4.49
CA ARG A 30 1.51 11.27 -5.05
C ARG A 30 2.56 11.57 -4.00
N GLY A 31 3.82 11.49 -4.39
CA GLY A 31 4.94 11.64 -3.47
C GLY A 31 6.26 11.71 -4.20
N HIS A 32 7.35 11.62 -3.46
CA HIS A 32 8.69 11.60 -4.02
C HIS A 32 9.37 10.23 -3.85
N LEU A 33 10.18 9.85 -4.83
CA LEU A 33 10.93 8.60 -4.76
C LEU A 33 12.09 8.71 -3.77
N ALA A 34 12.26 7.70 -2.94
CA ALA A 34 13.41 7.54 -2.03
C ALA A 34 13.92 6.11 -2.05
N GLN A 35 15.13 5.89 -1.54
CA GLN A 35 15.64 4.54 -1.27
C GLN A 35 15.28 4.12 0.16
N THR A 36 15.10 2.82 0.36
CA THR A 36 15.04 2.22 1.70
C THR A 36 16.39 2.30 2.40
N VAL A 37 16.39 2.10 3.72
CA VAL A 37 17.64 1.95 4.49
C VAL A 37 18.40 0.70 4.07
N GLU A 38 17.73 -0.45 3.93
CA GLU A 38 18.37 -1.64 3.37
C GLU A 38 18.56 -1.47 1.85
N ALA A 39 19.67 -1.97 1.31
CA ALA A 39 20.03 -1.74 -0.08
C ALA A 39 19.02 -2.36 -1.06
N GLY A 40 18.61 -1.59 -2.07
CA GLY A 40 17.86 -2.09 -3.24
C GLY A 40 16.35 -1.87 -3.22
N GLY A 41 15.78 -1.47 -2.08
CA GLY A 41 14.37 -1.09 -1.97
C GLY A 41 14.11 0.36 -2.40
N TRP A 42 12.86 0.63 -2.77
CA TRP A 42 12.41 1.94 -3.22
C TRP A 42 11.08 2.29 -2.55
N LEU A 43 10.97 3.55 -2.15
CA LEU A 43 9.82 4.11 -1.46
C LEU A 43 9.19 5.23 -2.29
N VAL A 44 7.89 5.41 -2.11
CA VAL A 44 7.19 6.67 -2.38
C VAL A 44 6.87 7.31 -1.04
N ILE A 45 7.48 8.45 -0.77
CA ILE A 45 7.22 9.23 0.44
C ILE A 45 6.15 10.26 0.11
N VAL A 46 5.02 10.14 0.80
CA VAL A 46 3.87 11.04 0.71
C VAL A 46 3.88 11.91 1.94
N ASP A 47 4.27 13.17 1.77
CA ASP A 47 4.23 14.17 2.82
C ASP A 47 2.94 14.99 2.70
N THR A 48 2.20 15.04 3.80
CA THR A 48 1.13 16.01 4.03
C THR A 48 1.50 16.90 5.20
N ASP A 49 0.79 18.01 5.40
CA ASP A 49 1.05 18.98 6.47
C ASP A 49 1.06 18.34 7.88
N GLU A 50 0.43 17.18 8.05
CA GLU A 50 0.27 16.49 9.33
C GLU A 50 1.06 15.19 9.45
N LYS A 51 1.43 14.57 8.32
CA LYS A 51 1.98 13.20 8.33
C LYS A 51 2.82 12.89 7.10
N THR A 52 3.94 12.21 7.35
CA THR A 52 4.69 11.49 6.33
C THR A 52 4.27 10.03 6.30
N THR A 53 3.82 9.54 5.14
CA THR A 53 3.53 8.12 4.91
C THR A 53 4.49 7.56 3.86
N LYS A 54 5.11 6.42 4.16
CA LYS A 54 6.04 5.74 3.27
C LYS A 54 5.36 4.53 2.65
N TYR A 55 5.44 4.38 1.33
CA TYR A 55 4.95 3.23 0.59
C TYR A 55 6.11 2.50 -0.08
N LEU A 56 6.31 1.23 0.25
CA LEU A 56 7.38 0.38 -0.29
C LEU A 56 6.95 -0.23 -1.63
N LEU A 57 7.67 0.12 -2.70
CA LEU A 57 7.40 -0.39 -4.04
C LEU A 57 7.87 -1.84 -4.18
N LEU A 58 6.93 -2.79 -4.12
CA LEU A 58 7.22 -4.23 -4.26
C LEU A 58 7.74 -4.61 -5.64
N ASN A 59 7.41 -3.84 -6.67
CA ASN A 59 7.74 -4.11 -8.06
C ASN A 59 8.50 -2.95 -8.73
N ALA A 60 9.33 -2.23 -7.95
CA ALA A 60 10.12 -1.08 -8.40
C ALA A 60 10.94 -1.34 -9.69
N ARG A 61 11.46 -2.56 -9.86
CA ARG A 61 12.24 -2.98 -11.04
C ARG A 61 11.52 -2.72 -12.37
N ARG A 62 10.18 -2.73 -12.41
CA ARG A 62 9.39 -2.42 -13.62
C ARG A 62 9.60 -1.00 -14.13
N PHE A 63 10.09 -0.10 -13.28
CA PHE A 63 10.20 1.33 -13.57
C PHE A 63 11.64 1.85 -13.50
N GLN A 64 12.59 1.07 -12.99
CA GLN A 64 13.98 1.48 -12.79
C GLN A 64 14.72 1.89 -14.07
N ASN A 65 14.28 1.41 -15.23
CA ASN A 65 14.86 1.81 -16.53
C ASN A 65 14.31 3.13 -17.07
N LYS A 66 13.36 3.77 -16.37
CA LYS A 66 12.80 5.06 -16.78
C LYS A 66 13.75 6.18 -16.36
N SER A 67 13.99 7.14 -17.26
CA SER A 67 14.91 8.26 -17.02
C SER A 67 14.54 9.14 -15.81
N TRP A 68 13.26 9.15 -15.43
CA TRP A 68 12.75 9.87 -14.27
C TRP A 68 12.81 9.07 -12.96
N PHE A 69 13.13 7.78 -12.99
CA PHE A 69 13.18 6.94 -11.81
C PHE A 69 14.48 7.16 -11.04
N ARG A 70 14.48 8.17 -10.17
CA ARG A 70 15.63 8.58 -9.35
C ARG A 70 15.17 9.18 -8.03
N VAL A 71 16.06 9.21 -7.03
CA VAL A 71 15.78 9.82 -5.73
C VAL A 71 15.32 11.28 -5.90
N GLY A 72 14.28 11.66 -5.16
CA GLY A 72 13.66 12.99 -5.18
C GLY A 72 12.69 13.24 -6.33
N ALA A 73 12.57 12.32 -7.31
CA ALA A 73 11.61 12.51 -8.39
C ALA A 73 10.18 12.44 -7.87
N THR A 74 9.37 13.46 -8.18
CA THR A 74 7.94 13.47 -7.87
C THR A 74 7.19 12.55 -8.82
N VAL A 75 6.41 11.64 -8.26
CA VAL A 75 5.67 10.62 -9.00
C VAL A 75 4.22 10.54 -8.56
N GLU A 76 3.36 10.19 -9.50
CA GLU A 76 2.02 9.69 -9.23
C GLU A 76 2.03 8.18 -9.48
N VAL A 77 1.55 7.42 -8.50
CA VAL A 77 1.55 5.95 -8.51
C VAL A 77 0.14 5.46 -8.27
N THR A 78 -0.38 4.62 -9.16
CA THR A 78 -1.64 3.90 -8.98
C THR A 78 -1.34 2.44 -8.75
N GLY A 79 -1.95 1.85 -7.72
CA GLY A 79 -1.71 0.47 -7.34
C GLY A 79 -2.44 0.09 -6.06
N GLU A 80 -2.00 -0.99 -5.44
CA GLU A 80 -2.66 -1.56 -4.26
C GLU A 80 -1.68 -1.73 -3.11
N PRO A 81 -2.06 -1.37 -1.87
CA PRO A 81 -1.34 -1.85 -0.70
C PRO A 81 -1.36 -3.38 -0.65
N LYS A 82 -0.34 -3.98 -0.05
CA LYS A 82 -0.26 -5.42 0.21
C LYS A 82 0.14 -5.61 1.67
N PRO A 83 -0.76 -5.35 2.63
CA PRO A 83 -0.42 -5.33 4.06
C PRO A 83 0.14 -6.67 4.56
N ASP A 84 -0.23 -7.77 3.91
CA ASP A 84 0.23 -9.12 4.25
C ASP A 84 1.53 -9.53 3.53
N ALA A 85 2.10 -8.65 2.69
CA ALA A 85 3.34 -8.94 2.00
C ALA A 85 4.52 -8.92 2.97
N VAL A 86 5.18 -10.07 3.12
CA VAL A 86 6.43 -10.17 3.87
C VAL A 86 7.55 -9.58 3.05
N THR A 87 8.27 -8.61 3.61
CA THR A 87 9.41 -7.98 2.94
C THR A 87 10.61 -7.94 3.88
N ILE A 88 11.80 -7.95 3.30
CA ILE A 88 13.05 -7.78 4.05
C ILE A 88 13.29 -6.32 4.46
N TYR A 89 12.54 -5.40 3.87
CA TYR A 89 12.63 -3.97 4.13
C TYR A 89 11.68 -3.67 5.28
N GLN A 90 12.19 -3.34 6.46
CA GLN A 90 11.36 -3.07 7.64
C GLN A 90 10.77 -1.64 7.59
N GLU A 91 10.40 -1.18 6.40
CA GLU A 91 10.07 0.22 6.11
C GLU A 91 8.87 0.35 5.17
N GLY A 92 7.92 1.21 5.57
CA GLY A 92 6.78 1.60 4.76
C GLY A 92 5.68 0.55 4.64
N ILE A 93 4.57 0.95 4.01
CA ILE A 93 3.44 0.08 3.67
C ILE A 93 3.77 -0.61 2.35
N PRO A 94 3.84 -1.95 2.27
CA PRO A 94 4.08 -2.63 1.00
C PRO A 94 3.01 -2.25 -0.03
N PHE A 95 3.45 -1.92 -1.23
CA PHE A 95 2.62 -1.35 -2.29
C PHE A 95 3.01 -1.92 -3.66
N GLU A 96 2.06 -2.54 -4.32
CA GLU A 96 2.23 -3.04 -5.67
C GLU A 96 1.75 -1.99 -6.69
N ALA A 97 2.70 -1.34 -7.37
CA ALA A 97 2.37 -0.33 -8.35
C ALA A 97 1.88 -0.97 -9.65
N ARG A 98 0.66 -0.62 -10.08
CA ARG A 98 0.15 -0.99 -11.41
C ARG A 98 0.70 -0.05 -12.46
N MET A 99 0.65 1.26 -12.18
CA MET A 99 1.12 2.35 -13.03
C MET A 99 1.91 3.35 -12.21
N MET A 100 2.93 3.95 -12.80
CA MET A 100 3.69 5.03 -12.20
C MET A 100 4.20 5.95 -13.29
N ARG A 101 4.11 7.25 -13.03
CA ARG A 101 4.62 8.30 -13.91
C ARG A 101 5.25 9.42 -13.10
N ALA A 102 6.27 10.05 -13.66
CA ALA A 102 6.72 11.32 -13.16
C ALA A 102 5.64 12.39 -13.36
N ILE A 103 5.57 13.31 -12.41
CA ILE A 103 4.74 14.51 -12.48
C ILE A 103 5.63 15.72 -12.21
N GLU A 104 5.28 16.89 -12.77
CA GLU A 104 5.96 18.13 -12.40
C GLU A 104 5.70 18.42 -10.92
N GLY A 105 6.75 18.32 -10.11
CA GLY A 105 6.71 18.79 -8.74
C GLY A 105 6.64 20.32 -8.75
N LYS A 106 5.65 20.90 -8.06
CA LYS A 106 5.75 22.31 -7.67
C LYS A 106 6.96 22.40 -6.73
N ARG A 107 8.02 23.07 -7.18
CA ARG A 107 9.12 23.53 -6.32
C ARG A 107 8.60 24.52 -5.28
#